data_AF-A0A0T2QGH6-F1
#
_entry.id   AF-A0A0T2QGH6-F1
#
_cell.length_a   1.000
_cell.length_b   1.000
_cell.length_c   1.000
_cell.angle_alpha   90.00
_cell.angle_beta   90.00
_cell.angle_gamma   90.00
#
_symmetry.space_group_name_H-M   'P 1'
#
loop_
_entity.id
_entity.type
_entity.pdbx_description
1 polymer ?
#
loop_
_entity_poly.entity_id
_entity_poly.type
_entity_poly.pdbx_seq_one_letter_code
_entity_poly.pdbx_strand_id
1 'polypeptide(L)' 'MHEPEFLLFASDATLMGMAGGVLLLVSLAAAVGERRRQKRRHVDAVGCMPWTTLFFLCFFPGAILIWMALKGWLAG' A
#
# COMPACT_ATOMS: atom_id res chain seq x y z
N MET A 1 21.98 -7.93 0.36
CA MET A 1 21.17 -7.73 1.57
C MET A 1 20.91 -9.12 2.16
N HIS A 2 21.12 -9.32 3.46
CA HIS A 2 20.78 -10.59 4.11
C HIS A 2 19.29 -10.54 4.43
N GLU A 3 18.48 -11.26 3.66
CA GLU A 3 17.05 -11.37 3.93
C GLU A 3 16.89 -12.34 5.12
N PRO A 4 16.16 -11.95 6.18
CA PRO A 4 16.06 -12.78 7.36
C PRO A 4 15.37 -14.12 7.04
N GLU A 5 15.86 -15.21 7.63
CA GLU A 5 15.48 -16.59 7.27
C GLU A 5 13.99 -16.89 7.41
N PHE A 6 13.25 -16.12 8.22
CA PHE A 6 11.80 -16.25 8.31
C PHE A 6 11.05 -15.85 7.03
N LEU A 7 11.66 -15.00 6.19
CA LEU A 7 11.12 -14.65 4.87
C LEU A 7 11.34 -15.77 3.84
N LEU A 8 12.37 -16.61 4.01
CA LEU A 8 12.67 -17.75 3.13
C LEU A 8 11.62 -18.88 3.24
N PHE A 9 10.85 -18.94 4.33
CA PHE A 9 9.73 -19.89 4.48
C PHE A 9 8.46 -19.43 3.74
N ALA A 10 8.33 -18.13 3.44
CA ALA A 10 7.20 -17.60 2.70
C ALA A 10 7.53 -17.63 1.19
N SER A 11 6.67 -18.27 0.39
CA SER A 11 6.77 -18.20 -1.08
C SER A 11 6.87 -16.74 -1.56
N ASP A 12 7.64 -16.46 -2.62
CA ASP A 12 7.77 -15.13 -3.24
C ASP A 12 6.40 -14.46 -3.46
N ALA A 13 5.38 -15.26 -3.84
CA ALA A 13 4.01 -14.80 -3.99
C ALA A 13 3.43 -14.25 -2.68
N THR A 14 3.72 -14.89 -1.56
CA THR A 14 3.27 -14.47 -0.22
C THR A 14 3.97 -13.19 0.21
N LEU A 15 5.27 -13.04 -0.09
CA LEU A 15 6.01 -11.80 0.18
C LEU A 15 5.44 -10.63 -0.62
N MET A 16 5.20 -10.82 -1.92
CA MET A 16 4.53 -9.83 -2.76
C MET A 16 3.13 -9.50 -2.23
N GLY A 17 2.40 -10.51 -1.77
CA GLY A 17 1.06 -10.36 -1.20
C GLY A 17 1.06 -9.50 0.06
N MET A 18 1.98 -9.75 0.99
CA MET A 18 2.12 -8.97 2.22
C MET A 18 2.56 -7.54 1.94
N ALA A 19 3.59 -7.35 1.11
CA ALA A 19 4.09 -6.03 0.74
C ALA A 19 3.00 -5.21 0.03
N GLY A 20 2.30 -5.84 -0.91
CA GLY A 20 1.16 -5.23 -1.59
C GLY A 20 0.03 -4.88 -0.64
N GLY A 21 -0.30 -5.77 0.30
CA GLY A 21 -1.31 -5.54 1.33
C GLY A 21 -0.99 -4.35 2.22
N VAL A 22 0.25 -4.23 2.71
CA VAL A 22 0.71 -3.09 3.51
C VAL A 22 0.58 -1.78 2.72
N LEU A 23 1.01 -1.76 1.45
CA LEU A 23 0.87 -0.58 0.60
C LEU A 23 -0.59 -0.19 0.37
N LEU A 24 -1.48 -1.16 0.14
CA LEU A 24 -2.90 -0.90 0.00
C LEU A 24 -3.51 -0.35 1.29
N LEU A 25 -3.13 -0.86 2.47
CA LEU A 25 -3.56 -0.31 3.75
C LEU A 25 -3.12 1.15 3.94
N VAL A 26 -1.87 1.48 3.58
CA VAL A 26 -1.36 2.85 3.62
C VAL A 26 -2.13 3.75 2.64
N SER A 27 -2.42 3.26 1.43
CA SER A 27 -3.25 4.01 0.46
C SER A 27 -4.64 4.28 1.02
N LEU A 28 -5.28 3.30 1.65
CA LEU A 28 -6.59 3.46 2.26
C LEU A 28 -6.56 4.52 3.38
N ALA A 29 -5.54 4.48 4.23
CA ALA A 29 -5.32 5.49 5.26
C ALA A 29 -5.14 6.89 4.65
N ALA A 30 -4.42 7.01 3.53
CA ALA A 30 -4.24 8.26 2.82
C ALA A 30 -5.56 8.79 2.24
N ALA A 31 -6.40 7.93 1.66
CA ALA A 31 -7.72 8.29 1.17
C ALA A 31 -8.66 8.76 2.30
N VAL A 32 -8.59 8.12 3.47
CA VAL A 32 -9.31 8.57 4.67
C VAL A 32 -8.78 9.93 5.14
N GLY A 33 -7.46 10.14 5.12
CA GLY A 33 -6.82 11.43 5.42
C GLY A 33 -7.35 12.56 4.54
N GLU A 34 -7.44 12.33 3.23
CA GLU A 34 -7.98 13.30 2.28
C GLU A 34 -9.47 13.58 2.52
N ARG A 35 -10.30 12.54 2.74
CA ARG A 35 -11.72 12.73 3.09
C ARG A 35 -11.90 13.54 4.38
N ARG A 36 -11.04 13.30 5.39
CA ARG A 36 -11.05 14.08 6.64
C ARG A 36 -10.62 15.52 6.41
N ARG A 37 -9.67 15.76 5.50
CA ARG A 37 -9.24 17.11 5.11
C ARG A 37 -10.35 17.87 4.40
N GLN A 38 -11.03 17.25 3.43
CA GLN A 38 -12.14 17.85 2.68
C GLN A 38 -13.32 18.26 3.59
N LYS A 39 -13.55 17.53 4.68
CA LYS A 39 -14.60 17.86 5.65
C LYS A 39 -14.27 19.05 6.56
N ARG A 40 -13.04 19.61 6.51
CA ARG A 40 -12.63 20.76 7.33
C ARG A 40 -12.88 22.09 6.58
N ARG A 41 -13.32 23.10 7.33
CA ARG A 41 -13.66 24.45 6.81
C ARG A 41 -12.48 25.21 6.19
N HIS A 42 -11.25 24.91 6.58
CA HIS A 42 -10.03 25.54 6.07
C HIS A 42 -9.06 24.46 5.59
N VAL A 43 -9.23 24.01 4.34
CA VAL A 43 -8.43 22.95 3.71
C VAL A 43 -6.97 23.37 3.47
N ASP A 44 -6.75 24.67 3.26
CA ASP A 44 -5.45 25.26 2.93
C ASP A 44 -4.56 25.49 4.16
N ALA A 45 -5.14 25.52 5.36
CA ALA A 45 -4.39 25.69 6.62
C ALA A 45 -3.74 24.39 7.14
N VAL A 46 -4.09 23.23 6.56
CA VAL A 46 -3.67 21.89 7.03
C VAL A 46 -2.62 21.26 6.13
N GLY A 47 -1.88 22.08 5.37
CA GLY A 47 -0.94 21.71 4.30
C GLY A 47 0.32 20.95 4.75
N CYS A 48 0.20 19.94 5.59
CA CYS A 48 1.35 19.15 6.06
C CYS A 48 1.61 17.91 5.19
N MET A 49 0.59 17.29 4.57
CA MET A 49 0.76 16.00 3.87
C MET A 49 0.01 15.95 2.53
N PRO A 50 0.65 15.57 1.41
CA PRO A 50 0.00 15.39 0.12
C PRO A 50 -0.71 14.02 0.07
N TRP A 51 -1.87 13.92 0.72
CA TRP A 51 -2.65 12.68 0.86
C TRP A 51 -2.96 11.99 -0.47
N THR A 52 -3.35 12.76 -1.49
CA THR A 52 -3.64 12.24 -2.84
C THR A 52 -2.41 11.64 -3.50
N THR A 53 -1.25 12.30 -3.38
CA THR A 53 0.01 11.77 -3.92
C THR A 53 0.41 10.48 -3.20
N LEU A 54 0.30 10.46 -1.87
CA LEU A 54 0.59 9.27 -1.06
C LEU A 54 -0.35 8.10 -1.41
N PHE A 55 -1.64 8.39 -1.64
CA PHE A 55 -2.61 7.41 -2.10
C PHE A 55 -2.13 6.74 -3.39
N PHE A 56 -1.81 7.52 -4.43
CA PHE A 56 -1.39 6.95 -5.72
C PHE A 56 -0.05 6.23 -5.65
N LEU A 57 0.93 6.78 -4.93
CA LEU A 57 2.25 6.17 -4.75
C LEU A 57 2.18 4.81 -4.05
N CYS A 58 1.22 4.61 -3.15
CA CYS A 58 1.06 3.31 -2.49
C CYS A 58 0.09 2.39 -3.25
N PHE A 59 -0.99 2.93 -3.81
CA PHE A 59 -2.04 2.14 -4.45
C PHE A 59 -1.54 1.40 -5.68
N PHE A 60 -0.83 2.07 -6.60
CA PHE A 60 -0.38 1.44 -7.84
C PHE A 60 0.61 0.28 -7.62
N PRO A 61 1.75 0.46 -6.92
CA PRO A 61 2.66 -0.65 -6.65
C PRO A 61 2.01 -1.71 -5.75
N GLY A 62 1.16 -1.31 -4.81
CA GLY A 62 0.41 -2.25 -3.97
C GLY A 62 -0.50 -3.17 -4.77
N ALA A 63 -1.26 -2.61 -5.71
CA ALA A 63 -2.14 -3.35 -6.60
C ALA A 63 -1.36 -4.30 -7.54
N ILE A 64 -0.21 -3.85 -8.06
CA ILE A 64 0.67 -4.68 -8.90
C ILE A 64 1.19 -5.88 -8.10
N LEU A 65 1.69 -5.65 -6.89
CA LEU A 65 2.23 -6.71 -6.04
C LEU A 65 1.15 -7.74 -5.64
N ILE A 66 -0.06 -7.29 -5.29
CA ILE A 66 -1.19 -8.18 -5.05
C ILE A 66 -1.53 -8.99 -6.31
N TRP A 67 -1.56 -8.37 -7.48
CA TRP A 67 -1.84 -9.07 -8.73
C TRP A 67 -0.80 -10.17 -9.03
N MET A 68 0.48 -9.89 -8.80
CA MET A 68 1.55 -10.87 -8.97
C MET A 68 1.46 -11.99 -7.93
N ALA A 69 1.16 -11.66 -6.68
CA ALA A 69 0.92 -12.62 -5.61
C ALA A 69 -0.22 -13.59 -5.94
N LEU A 70 -1.36 -13.05 -6.41
CA LEU A 70 -2.52 -13.84 -6.83
C LEU A 70 -2.15 -14.81 -7.96
N LYS A 71 -1.40 -14.35 -8.96
CA LYS A 71 -0.91 -15.22 -10.03
C LYS A 71 0.02 -16.31 -9.51
N GLY A 72 0.93 -15.96 -8.60
CA GLY A 72 1.84 -16.93 -7.98
C GLY A 72 1.10 -18.00 -7.16
N TRP A 73 0.05 -17.63 -6.43
CA TRP A 73 -0.78 -18.58 -5.71
C TRP A 73 -1.66 -19.44 -6.62
N LEU A 74 -2.10 -18.93 -7.76
CA LEU A 74 -2.88 -19.70 -8.74
C LEU A 74 -2.03 -20.65 -9.58
N ALA A 75 -0.73 -20.38 -9.70
CA ALA A 75 0.21 -21.18 -10.47
C ALA A 75 0.93 -22.26 -9.65
N GLY A 76 0.86 -22.19 -8.32
CA GLY A 76 1.35 -23.20 -7.38
C GLY A 76 0.29 -24.22 -7.01
#